data_AF-A0A5E7KYZ0-F1
#
_entry.id   AF-A0A5E7KYZ0-F1
#
_cell.length_a   1.000
_cell.length_b   1.000
_cell.length_c   1.000
_cell.angle_alpha   90.00
_cell.angle_beta   90.00
_cell.angle_gamma   90.00
#
_symmetry.space_group_name_H-M   'P 1'
#
loop_
_entity.id
_entity.type
_entity.pdbx_description
1 polymer ?
#
loop_
_entity_poly.entity_id
_entity_poly.type
_entity_poly.pdbx_seq_one_letter_code
_entity_poly.pdbx_strand_id
1 'polypeptide(L)' 'MDSKRLAVPEPSTYRFAVFCCSFKMDLSSTPDHALALFADEAMANRYGAWMWPTTFEVVDRLAQPEMTD' A
#
# COMPACT_ATOMS: atom_id res chain seq x y z
N MET A 1 21.93 -4.69 17.93
CA MET A 1 20.59 -4.06 17.87
C MET A 1 19.57 -5.12 18.23
N ASP A 2 18.90 -4.98 19.37
CA ASP A 2 17.97 -6.00 19.90
C ASP A 2 16.66 -6.00 19.11
N SER A 3 16.59 -6.80 18.05
CA SER A 3 15.35 -7.11 17.33
C SER A 3 14.32 -7.86 18.19
N LYS A 4 14.64 -8.20 19.45
CA LYS A 4 13.77 -8.92 20.40
C LYS A 4 12.45 -8.22 20.74
N ARG A 5 12.35 -6.92 20.47
CA ARG A 5 11.12 -6.14 20.73
C ARG A 5 10.25 -5.95 19.50
N LEU A 6 10.71 -6.38 18.32
CA LEU A 6 9.94 -6.31 17.09
C LEU A 6 9.16 -7.61 16.93
N ALA A 7 7.84 -7.49 16.77
CA ALA A 7 7.03 -8.62 16.33
C ALA A 7 7.50 -9.05 14.92
N VAL A 8 7.44 -10.36 14.64
CA VAL A 8 7.69 -10.85 13.29
C VAL A 8 6.61 -10.25 12.37
N PRO A 9 6.98 -9.51 11.32
CA PRO A 9 6.00 -8.89 10.42
C PRO A 9 5.35 -9.98 9.59
N GLU A 10 4.15 -10.38 9.98
CA GLU A 10 3.36 -11.38 9.28
C GLU A 10 2.63 -10.70 8.08
N PRO A 11 2.92 -11.08 6.82
CA PRO A 11 2.41 -10.38 5.62
C PRO A 11 0.89 -10.30 5.50
N SER A 12 0.18 -11.23 6.13
CA SER A 12 -1.30 -11.25 6.20
C SER A 12 -1.88 -10.15 7.11
N THR A 13 -1.08 -9.60 8.03
CA THR A 13 -1.47 -8.49 8.92
C THR A 13 -1.54 -7.16 8.17
N TYR A 14 -0.85 -7.03 7.04
CA TYR A 14 -0.77 -5.78 6.28
C TYR A 14 -1.74 -5.80 5.10
N ARG A 15 -3.00 -5.50 5.40
CA ARG A 15 -4.13 -5.54 4.47
C ARG A 15 -4.05 -4.48 3.38
N PHE A 16 -3.59 -3.28 3.70
CA PHE A 16 -3.62 -2.14 2.78
C PHE A 16 -2.27 -1.93 2.13
N ALA A 17 -2.26 -1.74 0.81
CA ALA A 17 -1.09 -1.45 0.02
C ALA A 17 -1.18 -0.04 -0.56
N VAL A 18 -0.10 0.75 -0.42
CA VAL A 18 0.00 2.09 -1.01
C VAL A 18 0.78 2.03 -2.32
N PHE A 19 0.19 2.57 -3.37
CA PHE A 19 0.81 2.73 -4.70
C PHE A 19 1.08 4.21 -4.96
N CYS A 20 2.22 4.53 -5.57
CA CYS A 20 2.59 5.90 -5.96
C CYS A 20 1.85 6.39 -7.20
N CYS A 21 1.12 5.53 -7.92
CA CYS A 21 0.36 5.91 -9.12
C CYS A 21 1.14 6.84 -10.07
N SER A 22 2.48 6.73 -10.09
CA SER A 22 3.39 7.53 -10.90
C SER A 22 3.16 7.25 -12.37
N PHE A 23 2.63 6.06 -12.70
CA PHE A 23 2.16 5.73 -14.02
C PHE A 23 1.07 6.70 -14.53
N LYS A 24 0.23 7.29 -13.65
CA LYS A 24 -0.81 8.26 -14.04
C LYS A 24 -0.22 9.58 -14.55
N MET A 25 1.06 9.86 -14.29
CA MET A 25 1.78 11.02 -14.82
C MET A 25 2.69 10.69 -16.02
N ASP A 26 2.56 9.51 -16.62
CA ASP A 26 3.40 9.06 -17.76
C ASP A 26 4.91 8.95 -17.42
N LEU A 27 5.26 8.93 -16.12
CA LEU A 27 6.67 8.87 -15.68
C LEU A 27 7.27 7.46 -15.63
N SER A 28 6.45 6.42 -15.75
CA SER A 28 6.87 5.01 -15.65
C SER A 28 5.97 4.10 -16.48
N SER A 29 6.56 3.16 -17.21
CA SER A 29 5.84 2.18 -18.05
C SER A 29 5.63 0.81 -17.40
N THR A 30 6.17 0.60 -16.20
CA THR A 30 6.00 -0.65 -15.45
C THR A 30 4.85 -0.52 -14.45
N PRO A 31 4.04 -1.56 -14.22
CA PRO A 31 3.04 -1.55 -13.16
C PRO A 31 3.67 -1.12 -11.84
N ASP A 32 3.13 -0.08 -11.20
CA ASP A 32 3.67 0.38 -9.93
C ASP A 32 3.54 -0.77 -8.90
N HIS A 33 4.66 -1.14 -8.28
CA HIS A 33 4.63 -2.06 -7.15
C HIS A 33 4.15 -1.33 -5.90
N ALA A 34 3.54 -2.06 -4.97
CA ALA A 34 3.17 -1.51 -3.67
C ALA A 34 4.43 -0.99 -2.97
N LEU A 35 4.48 0.31 -2.67
CA LEU A 35 5.63 0.94 -2.04
C LEU A 35 5.63 0.71 -0.53
N ALA A 36 4.46 0.57 0.07
CA ALA A 36 4.31 0.34 1.50
C ALA A 36 3.06 -0.49 1.79
N LEU A 37 3.15 -1.31 2.85
CA LEU A 37 2.05 -2.12 3.35
C LEU A 37 1.67 -1.64 4.76
N PHE A 38 0.38 -1.50 5.01
CA PHE A 38 -0.17 -1.05 6.28
C PHE A 38 -1.25 -2.01 6.76
N ALA A 39 -1.34 -2.18 8.08
CA ALA A 39 -2.44 -2.90 8.70
C ALA A 39 -3.73 -2.07 8.72
N ASP A 40 -3.62 -0.75 8.73
CA ASP A 40 -4.71 0.21 8.86
C ASP A 40 -4.81 1.15 7.64
N GLU A 41 -6.04 1.36 7.17
CA GLU A 41 -6.34 2.16 5.99
C GLU A 41 -6.08 3.66 6.21
N ALA A 42 -6.39 4.18 7.39
CA ALA A 42 -6.19 5.60 7.70
C ALA A 42 -4.70 5.94 7.77
N MET A 43 -3.88 5.02 8.31
CA MET A 43 -2.42 5.14 8.26
C MET A 43 -1.88 5.10 6.83
N ALA A 44 -2.38 4.18 5.99
CA ALA A 44 -2.00 4.08 4.59
C ALA A 44 -2.33 5.39 3.83
N ASN A 45 -3.53 5.92 4.05
CA ASN A 45 -3.98 7.17 3.44
C ASN A 45 -3.16 8.37 3.89
N ARG A 46 -2.86 8.46 5.20
CA ARG A 46 -2.05 9.55 5.73
C ARG A 46 -0.62 9.52 5.20
N TYR A 47 -0.03 8.32 5.08
CA TYR A 47 1.29 8.15 4.49
C TYR A 47 1.30 8.52 3.01
N GLY A 48 0.33 8.01 2.24
CA GLY A 48 0.16 8.32 0.83
C GLY A 48 -0.03 9.82 0.57
N ALA A 49 -0.93 10.47 1.30
CA ALA A 49 -1.19 11.91 1.15
C ALA A 49 0.02 12.78 1.57
N TRP A 50 0.84 12.32 2.50
CA TRP A 50 2.07 13.02 2.89
C TRP A 50 3.17 12.93 1.82
N MET A 51 3.32 11.75 1.21
CA MET A 51 4.33 11.51 0.18
C MET A 51 3.92 12.04 -1.20
N TRP A 52 2.66 11.83 -1.57
CA TRP A 52 2.06 12.21 -2.86
C TRP A 52 0.67 12.80 -2.62
N PRO A 53 0.55 14.12 -2.45
CA PRO A 53 -0.71 14.75 -2.07
C PRO A 53 -1.90 14.47 -3.00
N THR A 54 -1.63 14.16 -4.28
CA THR A 54 -2.66 14.01 -5.32
C THR A 54 -2.54 12.73 -6.14
N THR A 55 -1.48 11.94 -5.94
CA THR A 55 -1.15 10.79 -6.78
C THR A 55 -0.75 9.61 -5.91
N PHE A 56 -1.67 9.08 -5.13
CA PHE A 56 -1.49 7.79 -4.47
C PHE A 56 -2.81 7.02 -4.49
N GLU A 57 -2.72 5.72 -4.33
CA GLU A 57 -3.88 4.86 -4.19
C GLU A 57 -3.64 3.84 -3.09
N VAL A 58 -4.64 3.65 -2.25
CA VAL A 58 -4.62 2.63 -1.18
C VAL A 58 -5.52 1.50 -1.63
N VAL A 59 -4.94 0.32 -1.81
CA VAL A 59 -5.66 -0.88 -2.23
C VAL A 59 -5.75 -1.84 -1.06
N ASP A 60 -6.96 -2.30 -0.78
CA ASP A 60 -7.19 -3.41 0.13
C ASP A 60 -6.85 -4.73 -0.58
N ARG A 61 -5.84 -5.45 -0.06
CA ARG A 61 -5.37 -6.73 -0.61
C ARG A 61 -6.29 -7.91 -0.28
N LEU A 62 -7.15 -7.77 0.73
CA LEU A 62 -8.04 -8.84 1.22
C LEU A 62 -9.49 -8.64 0.78
N ALA A 63 -9.86 -7.44 0.34
CA ALA A 63 -11.06 -7.25 -0.46
C ALA A 63 -10.79 -7.81 -1.85
N GLN A 64 -10.99 -9.12 -2.04
CA GLN A 64 -11.08 -9.66 -3.39
C GLN A 64 -12.18 -8.90 -4.15
N PRO A 65 -11.98 -8.59 -5.44
CA PRO A 65 -13.12 -8.27 -6.28
C PRO A 65 -14.03 -9.50 -6.23
N GLU A 66 -15.30 -9.30 -5.91
CA GLU A 66 -16.34 -10.27 -6.25
C GLU A 66 -16.13 -10.62 -7.73
N MET A 67 -15.61 -11.82 -8.00
CA MET A 67 -15.69 -12.45 -9.31
C MET A 67 -17.18 -12.74 -9.52
N THR A 68 -17.90 -11.76 -10.04
CA THR A 68 -19.21 -11.98 -10.63
C THR A 68 -18.96 -12.75 -11.92
N ASP A 69 -19.35 -14.02 -11.89
CA ASP A 69 -19.55 -14.92 -13.04
C ASP A 69 -20.50 -14.31 -14.09
#